data_AF-A0A1D8S594-F1
#
_entry.id   AF-A0A1D8S594-F1
#
_cell.length_a   1.000
_cell.length_b   1.000
_cell.length_c   1.000
_cell.angle_alpha   90.00
_cell.angle_beta   90.00
_cell.angle_gamma   90.00
#
_symmetry.space_group_name_H-M   'P 1'
#
loop_
_entity.id
_entity.type
_entity.pdbx_description
1 polymer ?
#
loop_
_entity_poly.entity_id
_entity_poly.type
_entity_poly.pdbx_seq_one_letter_code
_entity_poly.pdbx_strand_id
1 'polypeptide(L)'
;MGFSVSGGTAIILIAAVASAGMLYTTAYNGYESVQDANEIESASDLERANTEVEIVNVTHDTSVSPDEIAVTVRNEGSNSLSVTDTDLLLNGTYQINTTRTVSTDDGTLTAGADGTDLWQPQEELTISVREDRSEPISVKIVTGPGVTATEVYP
;
A
#
# COMPACT_ATOMS: atom_id res chain seq x y z
N MET A 1 -53.52 47.40 5.90
CA MET A 1 -52.23 47.42 5.18
C MET A 1 -51.06 46.74 5.93
N GLY A 2 -51.26 46.18 7.14
CA GLY A 2 -50.15 45.58 7.93
C GLY A 2 -49.87 44.08 7.72
N PHE A 3 -50.77 43.33 7.06
CA PHE A 3 -50.65 41.86 6.97
C PHE A 3 -49.72 41.38 5.83
N SER A 4 -49.53 42.19 4.79
CA SER A 4 -48.72 41.82 3.62
C SER A 4 -47.21 41.93 3.89
N VAL A 5 -46.78 42.96 4.62
CA VAL A 5 -45.36 43.15 4.97
C VAL A 5 -44.93 42.21 6.10
N SER A 6 -45.79 41.97 7.11
CA SER A 6 -45.47 41.04 8.19
C SER A 6 -45.41 39.58 7.73
N GLY A 7 -46.32 39.17 6.83
CA GLY A 7 -46.31 37.84 6.22
C GLY A 7 -45.08 37.58 5.36
N GLY A 8 -44.68 38.56 4.51
CA GLY A 8 -43.47 38.46 3.71
C GLY A 8 -42.18 38.38 4.55
N THR A 9 -42.11 39.15 5.64
CA THR A 9 -40.97 39.12 6.57
C THR A 9 -40.85 37.74 7.24
N ALA A 10 -41.97 37.14 7.66
CA ALA A 10 -41.98 35.81 8.25
C ALA A 10 -41.47 34.72 7.29
N ILE A 11 -41.87 34.77 6.01
CA ILE A 11 -41.42 33.81 4.99
C ILE A 11 -39.91 33.91 4.77
N ILE A 12 -39.36 35.13 4.65
CA ILE A 12 -37.91 35.34 4.49
C ILE A 12 -37.15 34.80 5.70
N LEU A 13 -37.68 35.01 6.91
CA LEU A 13 -37.03 34.57 8.14
C LEU A 13 -36.99 33.03 8.23
N ILE A 14 -38.09 32.34 7.85
CA ILE A 14 -38.14 30.88 7.76
C ILE A 14 -37.14 30.35 6.73
N ALA A 15 -37.11 30.96 5.53
CA ALA A 15 -36.16 30.58 4.48
C ALA A 15 -34.72 30.76 4.94
N ALA A 16 -34.39 31.87 5.62
CA ALA A 16 -33.06 32.14 6.15
C ALA A 16 -32.64 31.11 7.22
N VAL A 17 -33.54 30.73 8.14
CA VAL A 17 -33.26 29.71 9.15
C VAL A 17 -33.06 28.33 8.49
N ALA A 18 -33.90 27.97 7.52
CA ALA A 18 -33.74 26.72 6.77
C ALA A 18 -32.41 26.69 6.00
N SER A 19 -32.05 27.78 5.31
CA SER A 19 -30.77 27.93 4.63
C SER A 19 -29.58 27.85 5.60
N ALA A 20 -29.66 28.51 6.75
CA ALA A 20 -28.60 28.45 7.77
C ALA A 20 -28.43 27.02 8.32
N GLY A 21 -29.53 26.29 8.55
CA GLY A 21 -29.49 24.89 8.96
C GLY A 21 -28.80 23.99 7.94
N MET A 22 -29.14 24.14 6.65
CA MET A 22 -28.49 23.40 5.56
C MET A 22 -27.02 23.77 5.39
N LEU A 23 -26.67 25.06 5.50
CA LEU A 23 -25.28 25.51 5.43
C LEU A 23 -24.44 24.95 6.57
N TYR A 24 -24.97 24.92 7.79
CA TYR A 24 -24.27 24.36 8.95
C TYR A 24 -23.99 22.87 8.78
N THR A 25 -24.99 22.07 8.37
CA THR A 25 -24.79 20.62 8.19
C THR A 25 -23.79 20.32 7.08
N THR A 26 -23.87 21.02 5.94
CA THR A 26 -22.88 20.86 4.85
C THR A 26 -21.48 21.28 5.28
N ALA A 27 -21.33 22.41 6.00
CA ALA A 27 -20.04 22.86 6.49
C ALA A 27 -19.44 21.89 7.51
N TYR A 28 -20.24 21.35 8.42
CA TYR A 28 -19.79 20.41 9.44
C TYR A 28 -19.37 19.07 8.83
N ASN A 29 -20.21 18.48 7.97
CA ASN A 29 -19.87 17.23 7.27
C ASN A 29 -18.61 17.40 6.40
N GLY A 30 -18.46 18.57 5.76
CA GLY A 30 -17.27 18.90 4.99
C GLY A 30 -16.01 19.01 5.85
N TYR A 31 -16.12 19.58 7.05
CA TYR A 31 -15.02 19.67 8.00
C TYR A 31 -14.58 18.30 8.52
N GLU A 32 -15.54 17.43 8.90
CA GLU A 32 -15.26 16.05 9.29
C GLU A 32 -14.56 15.28 8.16
N SER A 33 -15.03 15.40 6.92
CA SER A 33 -14.42 14.72 5.77
C SER A 33 -12.96 15.12 5.55
N VAL A 34 -12.62 16.41 5.77
CA VAL A 34 -11.24 16.89 5.65
C VAL A 34 -10.40 16.43 6.83
N GLN A 35 -10.95 16.42 8.04
CA GLN A 35 -10.27 15.93 9.23
C GLN A 35 -9.93 14.44 9.09
N ASP A 36 -10.90 13.62 8.70
CA ASP A 36 -10.71 12.18 8.44
C ASP A 36 -9.62 11.94 7.38
N ALA A 37 -9.62 12.72 6.30
CA ALA A 37 -8.60 12.61 5.25
C ALA A 37 -7.19 12.92 5.78
N ASN A 38 -7.03 13.98 6.58
CA ASN A 38 -5.75 14.33 7.20
C ASN A 38 -5.26 13.26 8.19
N GLU A 39 -6.18 12.64 8.94
CA GLU A 39 -5.86 11.55 9.86
C GLU A 39 -5.36 10.31 9.08
N ILE A 40 -6.01 9.95 7.97
CA ILE A 40 -5.59 8.85 7.10
C ILE A 40 -4.20 9.13 6.47
N GLU A 41 -3.96 10.35 6.00
CA GLU A 41 -2.68 10.76 5.44
C GLU A 41 -1.56 10.64 6.49
N SER A 42 -1.78 11.20 7.68
CA SER A 42 -0.81 11.13 8.78
C SER A 42 -0.51 9.70 9.23
N ALA A 43 -1.53 8.84 9.26
CA ALA A 43 -1.37 7.42 9.58
C ALA A 43 -0.55 6.68 8.50
N SER A 44 -0.82 6.96 7.22
CA SER A 44 -0.10 6.36 6.10
C SER A 44 1.37 6.79 6.07
N ASP A 45 1.65 8.04 6.42
CA ASP A 45 3.02 8.57 6.48
C ASP A 45 3.81 7.94 7.64
N LEU A 46 3.16 7.74 8.80
CA LEU A 46 3.76 7.01 9.91
C LEU A 46 4.02 5.54 9.53
N GLU A 47 3.10 4.91 8.81
CA GLU A 47 3.28 3.54 8.33
C GLU A 47 4.50 3.45 7.42
N ARG A 48 4.62 4.33 6.41
CA ARG A 48 5.78 4.41 5.53
C ARG A 48 7.08 4.69 6.27
N ALA A 49 7.07 5.59 7.25
CA ALA A 49 8.25 5.92 8.04
C ALA A 49 8.74 4.75 8.90
N ASN A 50 7.84 3.83 9.27
CA ASN A 50 8.13 2.63 10.06
C ASN A 50 8.34 1.38 9.19
N THR A 51 8.29 1.51 7.85
CA THR A 51 8.54 0.43 6.89
C THR A 51 9.89 0.65 6.23
N GLU A 52 10.76 -0.34 6.32
CA GLU A 52 12.04 -0.37 5.63
C GLU A 52 12.25 -1.78 5.08
N VAL A 53 12.68 -1.88 3.81
CA VAL A 53 12.94 -3.16 3.16
C VAL A 53 14.26 -3.12 2.41
N GLU A 54 15.00 -4.22 2.47
CA GLU A 54 16.31 -4.37 1.84
C GLU A 54 16.31 -5.61 0.96
N ILE A 55 16.82 -5.52 -0.28
CA ILE A 55 17.10 -6.71 -1.09
C ILE A 55 18.43 -7.27 -0.58
N VAL A 56 18.39 -8.49 -0.04
CA VAL A 56 19.57 -9.11 0.59
C VAL A 56 20.32 -10.00 -0.39
N ASN A 57 19.60 -10.58 -1.34
CA ASN A 57 20.17 -11.50 -2.32
C ASN A 57 19.30 -11.59 -3.56
N VAL A 58 19.95 -11.68 -4.71
CA VAL A 58 19.32 -11.99 -5.99
C VAL A 58 20.12 -13.12 -6.63
N THR A 59 19.43 -14.18 -7.04
CA THR A 59 20.07 -15.30 -7.76
C THR A 59 19.39 -15.53 -9.09
N HIS A 60 20.18 -15.87 -10.10
CA HIS A 60 19.72 -16.28 -11.41
C HIS A 60 20.29 -17.67 -11.73
N ASP A 61 19.44 -18.69 -11.75
CA ASP A 61 19.82 -20.06 -12.10
C ASP A 61 19.42 -20.37 -13.54
N THR A 62 20.42 -20.34 -14.43
CA THR A 62 20.29 -20.68 -15.85
C THR A 62 20.47 -22.17 -16.13
N SER A 63 20.56 -23.01 -15.08
CA SER A 63 20.72 -24.47 -15.22
C SER A 63 19.38 -25.17 -15.46
N VAL A 64 18.28 -24.49 -15.16
CA VAL A 64 16.89 -24.94 -15.36
C VAL A 64 16.28 -24.21 -16.55
N SER A 65 15.26 -24.80 -17.19
CA SER A 65 14.56 -24.16 -18.32
C SER A 65 13.05 -24.24 -18.11
N PRO A 66 12.34 -23.10 -18.02
CA PRO A 66 12.88 -21.72 -18.00
C PRO A 66 13.78 -21.42 -16.79
N ASP A 67 14.65 -20.41 -16.92
CA ASP A 67 15.57 -19.95 -15.86
C ASP A 67 14.81 -19.62 -14.56
N GLU A 68 15.44 -19.80 -13.40
CA GLU A 68 14.85 -19.47 -12.10
C GLU A 68 15.53 -18.24 -11.48
N ILE A 69 14.77 -17.17 -11.30
CA ILE A 69 15.23 -15.94 -10.65
C ILE A 69 14.59 -15.89 -9.26
N ALA A 70 15.42 -15.86 -8.21
CA ALA A 70 14.97 -15.73 -6.83
C ALA A 70 15.48 -14.43 -6.23
N VAL A 71 14.58 -13.67 -5.61
CA VAL A 71 14.87 -12.41 -4.93
C VAL A 71 14.50 -12.58 -3.48
N THR A 72 15.48 -12.42 -2.59
CA THR A 72 15.28 -12.43 -1.15
C THR A 72 15.30 -11.00 -0.63
N VAL A 73 14.28 -10.64 0.13
CA VAL A 73 14.04 -9.30 0.66
C VAL A 73 13.83 -9.41 2.17
N ARG A 74 14.45 -8.54 2.96
CA ARG A 74 14.31 -8.50 4.41
C ARG A 74 13.51 -7.28 4.87
N ASN A 75 12.64 -7.47 5.85
CA ASN A 75 11.88 -6.39 6.48
C ASN A 75 12.73 -5.80 7.62
N GLU A 76 13.40 -4.69 7.36
CA GLU A 76 14.17 -3.94 8.36
C GLU A 76 13.30 -2.96 9.16
N GLY A 77 12.06 -2.77 8.73
CA GLY A 77 11.10 -1.90 9.41
C GLY A 77 10.58 -2.49 10.73
N SER A 78 9.73 -1.71 11.41
CA SER A 78 9.07 -2.14 12.65
C SER A 78 7.65 -2.65 12.44
N ASN A 79 7.10 -2.50 11.23
CA ASN A 79 5.76 -2.95 10.87
C ASN A 79 5.78 -4.29 10.17
N SER A 80 4.80 -5.14 10.45
CA SER A 80 4.52 -6.31 9.62
C SER A 80 3.96 -5.90 8.28
N LEU A 81 4.39 -6.56 7.22
CA LEU A 81 3.96 -6.31 5.84
C LEU A 81 3.11 -7.45 5.30
N SER A 82 2.28 -7.15 4.31
CA SER A 82 1.56 -8.17 3.54
C SER A 82 2.42 -8.66 2.38
N VAL A 83 2.50 -9.98 2.23
CA VAL A 83 3.21 -10.62 1.11
C VAL A 83 2.45 -10.44 -0.20
N THR A 84 1.11 -10.46 -0.16
CA THR A 84 0.25 -10.29 -1.33
C THR A 84 0.24 -8.85 -1.83
N ASP A 85 0.38 -7.88 -0.93
CA ASP A 85 0.54 -6.46 -1.29
C ASP A 85 2.01 -6.09 -1.64
N THR A 86 2.88 -7.09 -1.83
CA THR A 86 4.26 -6.88 -2.25
C THR A 86 4.47 -7.30 -3.71
N ASP A 87 4.87 -6.33 -4.52
CA ASP A 87 5.08 -6.46 -5.95
C ASP A 87 6.57 -6.62 -6.30
N LEU A 88 6.83 -7.51 -7.25
CA LEU A 88 8.15 -7.69 -7.88
C LEU A 88 8.12 -7.16 -9.30
N LEU A 89 9.08 -6.30 -9.63
CA LEU A 89 9.36 -5.84 -10.98
C LEU A 89 10.77 -6.28 -11.38
N LEU A 90 10.87 -6.90 -12.55
CA LEU A 90 12.14 -7.24 -13.18
C LEU A 90 12.28 -6.44 -14.48
N ASN A 91 13.34 -5.64 -14.62
CA ASN A 91 13.55 -4.69 -15.73
C ASN A 91 12.33 -3.78 -15.99
N GLY A 92 11.61 -3.40 -14.93
CA GLY A 92 10.39 -2.59 -15.02
C GLY A 92 9.13 -3.37 -15.39
N THR A 93 9.20 -4.68 -15.61
CA THR A 93 8.04 -5.53 -15.90
C THR A 93 7.52 -6.19 -14.61
N TYR A 94 6.25 -5.97 -14.30
CA TYR A 94 5.55 -6.59 -13.17
C TYR A 94 5.44 -8.11 -13.34
N GLN A 95 5.73 -8.85 -12.27
CA GLN A 95 5.72 -10.32 -12.27
C GLN A 95 4.47 -10.86 -11.59
N ILE A 96 3.69 -11.66 -12.33
CA ILE A 96 2.41 -12.23 -11.86
C ILE A 96 2.53 -13.70 -11.41
N ASN A 97 3.39 -14.49 -12.05
CA ASN A 97 3.53 -15.92 -11.82
C ASN A 97 4.72 -16.21 -10.91
N THR A 98 4.65 -15.72 -9.68
CA THR A 98 5.73 -15.86 -8.69
C THR A 98 5.38 -16.87 -7.60
N THR A 99 6.35 -17.67 -7.20
CA THR A 99 6.28 -18.44 -5.95
C THR A 99 6.83 -17.59 -4.83
N ARG A 100 6.16 -17.58 -3.66
CA ARG A 100 6.58 -16.77 -2.52
C ARG A 100 6.75 -17.64 -1.27
N THR A 101 7.79 -17.39 -0.49
CA THR A 101 8.04 -18.06 0.79
C THR A 101 8.56 -17.04 1.80
N VAL A 102 8.13 -17.16 3.06
CA VAL A 102 8.65 -16.37 4.17
C VAL A 102 9.51 -17.25 5.07
N SER A 103 10.74 -16.83 5.32
CA SER A 103 11.66 -17.46 6.26
C SER A 103 11.53 -16.79 7.62
N THR A 104 11.22 -17.60 8.62
CA THR A 104 11.03 -17.23 10.03
C THR A 104 12.02 -17.99 10.92
N ASP A 105 12.11 -17.64 12.20
CA ASP A 105 12.93 -18.37 13.17
C ASP A 105 12.53 -19.84 13.33
N ASP A 106 11.24 -20.16 13.08
CA ASP A 106 10.67 -21.50 13.22
C ASP A 106 10.73 -22.33 11.92
N GLY A 107 11.15 -21.74 10.80
CA GLY A 107 11.31 -22.43 9.52
C GLY A 107 10.92 -21.59 8.31
N THR A 108 10.55 -22.26 7.21
CA THR A 108 10.10 -21.59 5.98
C THR A 108 8.65 -21.93 5.70
N LEU A 109 7.85 -20.90 5.47
CA LEU A 109 6.42 -21.00 5.20
C LEU A 109 6.15 -20.63 3.74
N THR A 110 5.27 -21.37 3.08
CA THR A 110 4.68 -20.92 1.80
C THR A 110 3.89 -19.64 2.04
N ALA A 111 4.03 -18.66 1.15
CA ALA A 111 3.40 -17.35 1.31
C ALA A 111 2.59 -16.94 0.07
N GLY A 112 1.68 -15.98 0.26
CA GLY A 112 0.73 -15.53 -0.76
C GLY A 112 -0.65 -16.19 -0.63
N ALA A 113 -1.36 -16.36 -1.76
CA ALA A 113 -2.80 -16.69 -1.78
C ALA A 113 -3.20 -17.96 -1.00
N ASP A 114 -2.36 -19.00 -1.02
CA ASP A 114 -2.62 -20.27 -0.35
C ASP A 114 -1.73 -20.50 0.89
N GLY A 115 -1.01 -19.46 1.34
CA GLY A 115 0.00 -19.52 2.39
C GLY A 115 -0.19 -18.48 3.49
N THR A 116 0.91 -18.11 4.15
CA THR A 116 0.93 -16.93 5.01
C THR A 116 0.91 -15.67 4.15
N ASP A 117 0.11 -14.69 4.58
CA ASP A 117 0.20 -13.34 4.01
C ASP A 117 1.05 -12.41 4.87
N LEU A 118 1.53 -12.89 6.01
CA LEU A 118 2.22 -12.08 7.01
C LEU A 118 3.74 -12.19 6.84
N TRP A 119 4.40 -11.03 6.80
CA TRP A 119 5.85 -10.87 6.78
C TRP A 119 6.27 -9.93 7.92
N GLN A 120 6.78 -10.50 9.00
CA GLN A 120 7.13 -9.74 10.21
C GLN A 120 8.46 -8.98 10.05
N PRO A 121 8.73 -8.00 10.94
CA PRO A 121 10.06 -7.43 11.09
C PRO A 121 11.14 -8.52 11.23
N GLN A 122 12.29 -8.29 10.60
CA GLN A 122 13.47 -9.16 10.56
C GLN A 122 13.29 -10.50 9.83
N GLU A 123 12.10 -10.83 9.34
CA GLU A 123 11.89 -12.00 8.48
C GLU A 123 12.31 -11.71 7.03
N GLU A 124 12.54 -12.78 6.26
CA GLU A 124 12.94 -12.69 4.86
C GLU A 124 11.85 -13.26 3.94
N LEU A 125 11.40 -12.46 2.99
CA LEU A 125 10.52 -12.86 1.91
C LEU A 125 11.36 -13.23 0.69
N THR A 126 11.25 -14.48 0.24
CA THR A 126 11.82 -14.92 -1.04
C THR A 126 10.73 -15.02 -2.09
N ILE A 127 10.93 -14.33 -3.21
CA ILE A 127 10.05 -14.33 -4.38
C ILE A 127 10.82 -14.95 -5.55
N SER A 128 10.33 -16.07 -6.06
CA SER A 128 10.91 -16.76 -7.20
C SER A 128 10.02 -16.66 -8.43
N VAL A 129 10.62 -16.43 -9.60
CA VAL A 129 9.94 -16.45 -10.89
C VAL A 129 10.69 -17.36 -11.86
N ARG A 130 9.94 -17.97 -12.77
CA ARG A 130 10.47 -18.84 -13.82
C ARG A 130 10.30 -18.18 -15.18
N GLU A 131 11.37 -17.55 -15.68
CA GLU A 131 11.40 -16.82 -16.95
C GLU A 131 12.85 -16.67 -17.43
N ASP A 132 13.08 -16.91 -18.73
CA ASP A 132 14.39 -16.71 -19.34
C ASP A 132 14.71 -15.21 -19.47
N ARG A 133 15.86 -14.77 -18.93
CA ARG A 133 16.30 -13.38 -18.95
C ARG A 133 17.77 -13.26 -19.34
N SER A 134 18.11 -12.15 -20.00
CA SER A 134 19.51 -11.78 -20.21
C SER A 134 19.95 -10.79 -19.15
N GLU A 135 21.14 -11.04 -18.61
CA GLU A 135 21.81 -10.15 -17.65
C GLU A 135 22.29 -8.86 -18.35
N PRO A 136 22.32 -7.72 -17.64
CA PRO A 136 21.98 -7.54 -16.22
C PRO A 136 20.47 -7.44 -15.96
N ILE A 137 20.04 -7.81 -14.75
CA ILE A 137 18.63 -7.81 -14.31
C ILE A 137 18.42 -6.74 -13.24
N SER A 138 17.63 -5.71 -13.55
CA SER A 138 17.18 -4.73 -12.58
C SER A 138 15.99 -5.27 -11.80
N VAL A 139 16.15 -5.40 -10.48
CA VAL A 139 15.14 -5.86 -9.55
C VAL A 139 14.58 -4.67 -8.79
N LYS A 140 13.26 -4.56 -8.73
CA LYS A 140 12.57 -3.59 -7.88
C LYS A 140 11.47 -4.27 -7.11
N ILE A 141 11.45 -4.03 -5.81
CA ILE A 141 10.41 -4.47 -4.88
C ILE A 141 9.59 -3.25 -4.47
N VAL A 142 8.27 -3.42 -4.38
CA VAL A 142 7.34 -2.40 -3.91
C VAL A 142 6.45 -3.03 -2.85
N THR A 143 6.45 -2.49 -1.63
CA THR A 143 5.58 -2.95 -0.54
C THR A 143 4.22 -2.25 -0.59
N GLY A 144 3.23 -2.78 0.14
CA GLY A 144 1.88 -2.19 0.23
C GLY A 144 1.85 -0.69 0.61
N PRO A 145 2.63 -0.25 1.62
CA PRO A 145 2.75 1.18 1.95
C PRO A 145 3.40 2.04 0.86
N GLY A 146 3.99 1.43 -0.17
CA GLY A 146 4.67 2.08 -1.29
C GLY A 146 6.17 2.30 -1.08
N VAL A 147 6.77 1.68 -0.07
CA VAL A 147 8.23 1.71 0.13
C VAL A 147 8.90 0.75 -0.84
N THR A 148 10.01 1.17 -1.45
CA THR A 148 10.65 0.41 -2.52
C THR A 148 12.13 0.16 -2.28
N ALA A 149 12.58 -1.04 -2.60
CA ALA A 149 14.01 -1.37 -2.73
C ALA A 149 14.34 -1.66 -4.20
N THR A 150 15.56 -1.34 -4.62
CA THR A 150 16.01 -1.56 -6.01
C THR A 150 17.46 -1.99 -6.03
N GLU A 151 17.75 -3.03 -6.82
CA GLU A 151 19.09 -3.58 -7.01
C GLU A 151 19.28 -3.97 -8.48
N VAL A 152 20.53 -4.06 -8.94
CA VAL A 152 20.87 -4.57 -10.27
C VAL A 152 21.75 -5.79 -10.11
N TYR A 153 21.22 -6.94 -10.52
CA TYR A 153 21.98 -8.18 -10.62
C TYR A 153 22.86 -8.13 -11.89
N PRO A 154 24.18 -8.35 -11.75
CA PRO A 154 25.15 -8.19 -12.82
C PRO A 154 25.05 -9.24 -13.93
#